data_AF-A0A177B4H5-F1
#
_entry.id   AF-A0A177B4H5-F1
#
_cell.length_a   1.000
_cell.length_b   1.000
_cell.length_c   1.000
_cell.angle_alpha   90.00
_cell.angle_beta   90.00
_cell.angle_gamma   90.00
#
_symmetry.space_group_name_H-M   'P 1'
#
loop_
_entity.id
_entity.type
_entity.pdbx_description
1 polymer ?
#
loop_
_entity_poly.entity_id
_entity_poly.type
_entity_poly.pdbx_seq_one_letter_code
_entity_poly.pdbx_strand_id
1 'polypeptide(L)'
;MNKFFKILNFIGPKLLVLIFVIFTLIFIHSTGIFYRENVQIKNHKRDKLSPFPGNSNDNIHVFVQLSDVHISKVYKERKSELIKFCSEVLAQIQPDVIIVSGDLTDDLIKGYSHSGPIEEEWKDYREAINECKKYVSHKTAWLDIRGNHDTLNIGYINDAFFKKYSESGINNHFGSYVHYWNPNSNNSYRFVAMDLSVSPGLKIPYNFMGEYTNKVKLQVESLLKERKSESFNHTFMFGHYPSSAVMQRNSFLEILKESSLYMCGHLHSVMHLFQNMYAKQENGNLELELTDWKKFRRYRVVAVDHDLVSFADLRYRFDNVSLIITNPKNSQTIINGYEPIGRIKRSTHIRILLYSDNNQNMVKIFIDNNFLGLATQNNENKNLYTCQWDPCKYSKLHVIRVDVYDHNNDITFCKPFSIICRYVIKSNSKKHLIKSVKQHFSTDGTIESFGFIQRFMIYNHIIGQSVKLLLAFIFFILIAIIYYRYAAVSERDITITKNTKFFTRPFWLFCRSHTVYFIVPHILYFYIGPWAYVEVYQDKYGFIFMYGVYVDKKLISTAITFGLSTVHVI
;
A
#
# COMPACT_ATOMS: atom_id res chain seq x y z
N MET A 1 26.70 20.39 -48.38
CA MET A 1 26.83 19.18 -47.53
C MET A 1 27.69 19.37 -46.28
N ASN A 2 28.94 19.83 -46.36
CA ASN A 2 29.86 19.87 -45.19
C ASN A 2 29.46 20.75 -43.99
N LYS A 3 28.65 21.81 -44.17
CA LYS A 3 28.21 22.68 -43.06
C LYS A 3 27.05 22.09 -42.26
N PHE A 4 26.14 21.37 -42.93
CA PHE A 4 24.99 20.70 -42.32
C PHE A 4 25.42 19.52 -41.44
N PHE A 5 26.36 18.70 -41.91
CA PHE A 5 26.92 17.59 -41.13
C PHE A 5 27.71 18.07 -39.90
N LYS A 6 28.48 19.18 -40.00
CA LYS A 6 29.16 19.78 -38.83
C LYS A 6 28.19 20.26 -37.75
N ILE A 7 27.04 20.81 -38.14
CA ILE A 7 25.98 21.24 -37.21
C ILE A 7 25.34 20.01 -36.55
N LEU A 8 25.06 18.94 -37.33
CA LEU A 8 24.52 17.69 -36.79
C LEU A 8 25.47 17.01 -35.78
N ASN A 9 26.79 17.07 -35.98
CA ASN A 9 27.76 16.43 -35.09
C ASN A 9 27.97 17.18 -33.76
N PHE A 10 27.82 18.51 -33.78
CA PHE A 10 27.84 19.31 -32.54
C PHE A 10 26.54 19.18 -31.73
N ILE A 11 25.41 18.99 -32.43
CA ILE A 11 24.08 18.90 -31.82
C ILE A 11 23.71 17.47 -31.45
N GLY A 12 24.20 16.46 -32.17
CA GLY A 12 23.68 15.09 -32.14
C GLY A 12 23.79 14.33 -30.81
N PRO A 13 24.89 14.38 -30.06
CA PRO A 13 24.94 13.77 -28.72
C PRO A 13 24.05 14.52 -27.72
N LYS A 14 23.96 15.85 -27.85
CA LYS A 14 23.01 16.67 -27.08
C LYS A 14 21.56 16.38 -27.49
N LEU A 15 21.32 16.03 -28.76
CA LEU A 15 20.02 15.64 -29.31
C LEU A 15 19.62 14.24 -28.83
N LEU A 16 20.55 13.29 -28.72
CA LEU A 16 20.29 11.97 -28.12
C LEU A 16 19.95 12.09 -26.63
N VAL A 17 20.68 12.93 -25.90
CA VAL A 17 20.33 13.26 -24.50
C VAL A 17 18.99 13.98 -24.44
N LEU A 18 18.72 14.91 -25.35
CA LEU A 18 17.43 15.61 -25.43
C LEU A 18 16.29 14.67 -25.79
N ILE A 19 16.47 13.72 -26.71
CA ILE A 19 15.49 12.69 -27.06
C ILE A 19 15.26 11.76 -25.88
N PHE A 20 16.31 11.34 -25.17
CA PHE A 20 16.18 10.53 -23.95
C PHE A 20 15.43 11.29 -22.86
N VAL A 21 15.74 12.56 -22.65
CA VAL A 21 15.06 13.45 -21.71
C VAL A 21 13.60 13.66 -22.13
N ILE A 22 13.32 13.95 -23.41
CA ILE A 22 11.96 14.08 -23.94
C ILE A 22 11.19 12.77 -23.77
N PHE A 23 11.80 11.62 -24.05
CA PHE A 23 11.16 10.33 -23.87
C PHE A 23 10.88 10.05 -22.39
N THR A 24 11.82 10.39 -21.51
CA THR A 24 11.64 10.28 -20.05
C THR A 24 10.53 11.22 -19.58
N LEU A 25 10.45 12.43 -20.12
CA LEU A 25 9.38 13.39 -19.82
C LEU A 25 8.02 12.91 -20.36
N ILE A 26 7.95 12.34 -21.56
CA ILE A 26 6.74 11.72 -22.11
C ILE A 26 6.34 10.50 -21.28
N PHE A 27 7.31 9.69 -20.85
CA PHE A 27 7.09 8.55 -19.96
C PHE A 27 6.47 9.02 -18.63
N ILE A 28 7.08 10.02 -17.98
CA ILE A 28 6.59 10.67 -16.74
C ILE A 28 5.22 11.32 -16.97
N HIS A 29 4.95 11.86 -18.17
CA HIS A 29 3.64 12.40 -18.49
C HIS A 29 2.58 11.28 -18.63
N SER A 30 2.93 10.19 -19.31
CA SER A 30 2.07 9.04 -19.59
C SER A 30 1.74 8.17 -18.37
N THR A 31 2.49 8.31 -17.29
CA THR A 31 2.26 7.64 -15.99
C THR A 31 1.12 8.27 -15.19
N GLY A 32 0.39 9.22 -15.79
CA GLY A 32 -0.75 9.86 -15.14
C GLY A 32 -0.40 10.68 -13.90
N ILE A 33 0.89 10.91 -13.67
CA ILE A 33 1.47 11.62 -12.52
C ILE A 33 0.95 13.06 -12.41
N PHE A 34 0.62 13.67 -13.55
CA PHE A 34 0.10 15.03 -13.63
C PHE A 34 -1.42 15.08 -13.69
N TYR A 35 -2.14 13.96 -13.62
CA TYR A 35 -3.59 14.03 -13.44
C TYR A 35 -3.86 14.74 -12.12
N ARG A 36 -4.50 15.92 -12.23
CA ARG A 36 -5.07 16.58 -11.08
C ARG A 36 -6.16 15.66 -10.54
N GLU A 37 -6.14 15.43 -9.24
CA GLU A 37 -7.31 14.95 -8.50
C GLU A 37 -8.40 16.03 -8.64
N ASN A 38 -9.08 16.08 -9.79
CA ASN A 38 -10.24 16.96 -10.01
C ASN A 38 -11.45 16.31 -9.33
N VAL A 39 -11.36 16.13 -8.01
CA VAL A 39 -12.45 15.58 -7.22
C VAL A 39 -13.36 16.73 -6.84
N GLN A 40 -14.37 17.01 -7.67
CA GLN A 40 -15.46 17.89 -7.26
C GLN A 40 -16.20 17.25 -6.09
N ILE A 41 -16.22 17.94 -4.95
CA ILE A 41 -16.84 17.44 -3.72
C ILE A 41 -18.35 17.30 -3.96
N LYS A 42 -18.85 16.09 -3.77
CA LYS A 42 -20.27 15.79 -3.75
C LYS A 42 -20.76 15.97 -2.33
N ASN A 43 -21.73 16.85 -2.15
CA ASN A 43 -22.41 16.98 -0.86
C ASN A 43 -23.04 15.64 -0.48
N HIS A 44 -22.76 15.18 0.73
CA HIS A 44 -23.32 13.97 1.26
C HIS A 44 -24.70 14.25 1.85
N LYS A 45 -25.64 13.33 1.68
CA LYS A 45 -27.04 13.51 2.12
C LYS A 45 -27.16 13.82 3.62
N ARG A 46 -26.19 13.38 4.41
CA ARG A 46 -26.15 13.55 5.88
C ARG A 46 -25.28 14.70 6.37
N ASP A 47 -24.76 15.57 5.49
CA ASP A 47 -23.86 16.68 5.86
C ASP A 47 -24.45 17.64 6.92
N LYS A 48 -25.76 17.79 6.92
CA LYS A 48 -26.49 18.68 7.85
C LYS A 48 -27.20 17.93 8.97
N LEU A 49 -27.09 16.60 9.01
CA LEU A 49 -27.81 15.76 9.95
C LEU A 49 -26.91 15.33 11.11
N SER A 50 -27.48 15.35 12.31
CA SER A 50 -26.88 14.80 13.51
C SER A 50 -26.57 13.30 13.34
N PRO A 51 -25.73 12.71 14.22
CA PRO A 51 -24.97 13.33 15.30
C PRO A 51 -23.79 14.17 14.79
N PHE A 52 -23.41 15.21 15.55
CA PHE A 52 -22.24 16.05 15.27
C PHE A 52 -21.12 15.74 16.29
N PRO A 53 -19.84 15.74 15.88
CA PRO A 53 -18.73 15.46 16.81
C PRO A 53 -18.73 16.43 18.00
N GLY A 54 -18.94 15.88 19.19
CA GLY A 54 -18.97 16.60 20.47
C GLY A 54 -18.00 16.00 21.49
N ASN A 55 -18.32 16.13 22.77
CA ASN A 55 -17.52 15.56 23.85
C ASN A 55 -17.89 14.12 24.21
N SER A 56 -19.05 13.58 23.76
CA SER A 56 -19.52 12.24 24.14
C SER A 56 -18.77 11.10 23.44
N ASN A 57 -18.84 9.88 24.00
CA ASN A 57 -18.24 8.69 23.39
C ASN A 57 -19.14 8.05 22.31
N ASP A 58 -20.23 8.72 21.90
CA ASP A 58 -21.16 8.14 20.94
C ASP A 58 -20.56 8.06 19.54
N ASN A 59 -20.98 7.05 18.78
CA ASN A 59 -20.71 6.91 17.34
C ASN A 59 -19.23 6.90 16.94
N ILE A 60 -18.36 6.37 17.80
CA ILE A 60 -16.96 6.12 17.48
C ILE A 60 -16.67 4.63 17.55
N HIS A 61 -16.16 4.08 16.45
CA HIS A 61 -15.89 2.65 16.30
C HIS A 61 -14.53 2.44 15.66
N VAL A 62 -13.83 1.37 16.03
CA VAL A 62 -12.42 1.20 15.65
C VAL A 62 -12.15 -0.20 15.14
N PHE A 63 -11.42 -0.29 14.03
CA PHE A 63 -10.90 -1.55 13.53
C PHE A 63 -9.41 -1.44 13.20
N VAL A 64 -8.73 -2.58 13.14
CA VAL A 64 -7.28 -2.66 12.90
C VAL A 64 -7.01 -3.45 11.63
N GLN A 65 -6.03 -3.02 10.84
CA GLN A 65 -5.50 -3.75 9.70
C GLN A 65 -4.05 -4.18 9.99
N LEU A 66 -3.77 -5.44 9.70
CA LEU A 66 -2.45 -6.05 9.53
C LEU A 66 -2.31 -6.53 8.08
N SER A 67 -1.07 -6.65 7.60
CA SER A 67 -0.77 -7.24 6.29
C SER A 67 0.61 -7.85 6.29
N ASP A 68 0.85 -8.83 5.42
CA ASP A 68 2.17 -9.40 5.16
C ASP A 68 2.80 -9.87 6.48
N VAL A 69 2.05 -10.72 7.19
CA VAL A 69 2.44 -11.26 8.50
C VAL A 69 3.63 -12.19 8.34
N HIS A 70 3.59 -13.03 7.32
CA HIS A 70 4.59 -14.03 7.00
C HIS A 70 5.07 -14.81 8.22
N ILE A 71 4.15 -15.47 8.93
CA ILE A 71 4.52 -16.43 9.97
C ILE A 71 5.52 -17.40 9.37
N SER A 72 6.66 -17.57 10.05
CA SER A 72 7.80 -18.25 9.49
C SER A 72 8.42 -19.22 10.48
N LYS A 73 8.73 -20.42 9.99
CA LYS A 73 9.52 -21.42 10.72
C LYS A 73 10.96 -20.97 10.93
N VAL A 74 11.49 -20.17 9.99
CA VAL A 74 12.86 -19.62 10.03
C VAL A 74 12.92 -18.42 10.96
N TYR A 75 11.96 -17.50 10.85
CA TYR A 75 11.91 -16.24 11.59
C TYR A 75 10.82 -16.28 12.66
N LYS A 76 11.06 -17.08 13.71
CA LYS A 76 10.10 -17.35 14.80
C LYS A 76 9.66 -16.10 15.57
N GLU A 77 10.46 -15.04 15.54
CA GLU A 77 10.13 -13.78 16.18
C GLU A 77 8.83 -13.17 15.64
N ARG A 78 8.47 -13.41 14.37
CA ARG A 78 7.26 -12.86 13.74
C ARG A 78 5.98 -13.32 14.45
N LYS A 79 5.91 -14.61 14.81
CA LYS A 79 4.83 -15.19 15.62
C LYS A 79 4.81 -14.58 17.03
N SER A 80 5.95 -14.64 17.72
CA SER A 80 6.04 -14.21 19.12
C SER A 80 5.74 -12.71 19.30
N GLU A 81 6.16 -11.87 18.35
CA GLU A 81 5.90 -10.44 18.39
C GLU A 81 4.47 -10.10 17.99
N LEU A 82 3.82 -10.89 17.13
CA LEU A 82 2.40 -10.74 16.82
C LEU A 82 1.55 -11.00 18.08
N ILE A 83 1.85 -12.08 18.80
CA ILE A 83 1.16 -12.40 20.07
C ILE A 83 1.37 -11.28 21.10
N LYS A 84 2.61 -10.78 21.25
CA LYS A 84 2.89 -9.65 22.15
C LYS A 84 2.20 -8.36 21.73
N PHE A 85 2.10 -8.09 20.43
CA PHE A 85 1.33 -6.97 19.92
C PHE A 85 -0.16 -7.10 20.26
N CYS A 86 -0.72 -8.31 20.19
CA CYS A 86 -2.09 -8.55 20.60
C CYS A 86 -2.29 -8.29 22.10
N SER A 87 -1.37 -8.77 22.96
CA SER A 87 -1.47 -8.60 24.40
C SER A 87 -1.16 -7.18 24.89
N GLU A 88 -0.30 -6.45 24.19
CA GLU A 88 0.12 -5.10 24.58
C GLU A 88 -0.73 -4.02 23.90
N VAL A 89 -0.93 -4.11 22.59
CA VAL A 89 -1.57 -3.03 21.79
C VAL A 89 -3.04 -3.32 21.53
N LEU A 90 -3.40 -4.49 21.00
CA LEU A 90 -4.81 -4.78 20.72
C LEU A 90 -5.64 -4.87 22.00
N ALA A 91 -5.04 -5.33 23.10
CA ALA A 91 -5.64 -5.30 24.43
C ALA A 91 -6.04 -3.89 24.89
N GLN A 92 -5.30 -2.85 24.47
CA GLN A 92 -5.63 -1.45 24.76
C GLN A 92 -6.64 -0.87 23.78
N ILE A 93 -6.51 -1.21 22.49
CA ILE A 93 -7.39 -0.67 21.44
C ILE A 93 -8.79 -1.24 21.55
N GLN A 94 -8.92 -2.54 21.87
CA GLN A 94 -10.17 -3.30 21.84
C GLN A 94 -10.96 -3.08 20.53
N PRO A 95 -10.38 -3.39 19.36
CA PRO A 95 -11.03 -3.13 18.08
C PRO A 95 -12.25 -4.03 17.88
N ASP A 96 -13.25 -3.52 17.17
CA ASP A 96 -14.44 -4.28 16.78
C ASP A 96 -14.15 -5.29 15.67
N VAL A 97 -13.21 -4.96 14.78
CA VAL A 97 -12.80 -5.80 13.66
C VAL A 97 -11.28 -5.75 13.51
N ILE A 98 -10.68 -6.89 13.17
CA ILE A 98 -9.27 -7.04 12.80
C ILE A 98 -9.23 -7.64 11.40
N ILE A 99 -8.53 -6.99 10.48
CA ILE A 99 -8.33 -7.46 9.11
C ILE A 99 -6.87 -7.89 8.94
N VAL A 100 -6.64 -9.02 8.29
CA VAL A 100 -5.32 -9.45 7.81
C VAL A 100 -5.37 -9.60 6.29
N SER A 101 -4.76 -8.65 5.58
CA SER A 101 -4.85 -8.53 4.11
C SER A 101 -3.85 -9.40 3.35
N GLY A 102 -3.70 -10.67 3.71
CA GLY A 102 -2.87 -11.64 2.98
C GLY A 102 -1.43 -11.77 3.44
N ASP A 103 -0.76 -12.74 2.82
CA ASP A 103 0.58 -13.24 3.15
C ASP A 103 0.66 -13.60 4.65
N LEU A 104 -0.20 -14.56 5.00
CA LEU A 104 -0.36 -15.07 6.37
C LEU A 104 0.87 -15.88 6.79
N THR A 105 1.39 -16.67 5.85
CA THR A 105 2.59 -17.53 6.01
C THR A 105 3.74 -17.08 5.09
N ASP A 106 4.98 -17.46 5.41
CA ASP A 106 6.13 -17.11 4.57
C ASP A 106 6.29 -18.10 3.40
N ASP A 107 6.00 -19.38 3.62
CA ASP A 107 6.05 -20.47 2.63
C ASP A 107 7.38 -20.51 1.85
N LEU A 108 8.44 -20.13 2.55
CA LEU A 108 9.82 -20.04 2.07
C LEU A 108 10.82 -20.54 3.11
N ILE A 109 11.81 -21.30 2.64
CA ILE A 109 12.99 -21.67 3.43
C ILE A 109 14.18 -20.79 3.04
N LYS A 110 15.11 -20.59 3.98
CA LYS A 110 16.31 -19.78 3.80
C LYS A 110 17.06 -20.15 2.51
N GLY A 111 17.38 -19.14 1.71
CA GLY A 111 18.08 -19.30 0.43
C GLY A 111 17.17 -19.67 -0.75
N TYR A 112 15.84 -19.62 -0.58
CA TYR A 112 14.85 -19.99 -1.61
C TYR A 112 14.97 -21.45 -2.10
N SER A 113 15.57 -22.32 -1.27
CA SER A 113 15.69 -23.76 -1.56
C SER A 113 14.35 -24.49 -1.56
N HIS A 114 13.31 -23.87 -1.01
CA HIS A 114 11.93 -24.31 -1.06
C HIS A 114 11.02 -23.10 -1.29
N SER A 115 10.01 -23.28 -2.14
CA SER A 115 8.92 -22.34 -2.39
C SER A 115 7.63 -23.15 -2.44
N GLY A 116 6.80 -23.02 -1.41
CA GLY A 116 5.58 -23.81 -1.28
C GLY A 116 5.10 -23.97 0.16
N PRO A 117 3.98 -24.69 0.36
CA PRO A 117 3.26 -24.67 1.63
C PRO A 117 4.01 -25.40 2.75
N ILE A 118 4.16 -24.73 3.90
CA ILE A 118 4.79 -25.30 5.09
C ILE A 118 3.75 -25.44 6.21
N GLU A 119 3.23 -26.65 6.43
CA GLU A 119 2.13 -26.89 7.39
C GLU A 119 2.43 -26.37 8.82
N GLU A 120 3.70 -26.38 9.24
CA GLU A 120 4.12 -25.84 10.55
C GLU A 120 3.85 -24.33 10.66
N GLU A 121 4.08 -23.55 9.59
CA GLU A 121 3.81 -22.10 9.58
C GLU A 121 2.31 -21.82 9.66
N TRP A 122 1.49 -22.64 9.00
CA TRP A 122 0.04 -22.57 9.07
C TRP A 122 -0.51 -22.93 10.46
N LYS A 123 0.05 -23.96 11.11
CA LYS A 123 -0.26 -24.30 12.51
C LYS A 123 0.13 -23.15 13.44
N ASP A 124 1.29 -22.55 13.24
CA ASP A 124 1.78 -21.41 14.00
C ASP A 124 0.91 -20.16 13.83
N TYR A 125 0.42 -19.90 12.61
CA TYR A 125 -0.52 -18.80 12.34
C TYR A 125 -1.83 -18.99 13.09
N ARG A 126 -2.42 -20.20 13.04
CA ARG A 126 -3.62 -20.55 13.81
C ARG A 126 -3.39 -20.36 15.31
N GLU A 127 -2.28 -20.85 15.84
CA GLU A 127 -1.95 -20.67 17.26
C GLU A 127 -1.83 -19.18 17.62
N ALA A 128 -1.16 -18.38 16.78
CA ALA A 128 -1.03 -16.94 17.01
C ALA A 128 -2.39 -16.23 17.06
N ILE A 129 -3.32 -16.54 16.14
CA ILE A 129 -4.68 -15.98 16.18
C ILE A 129 -5.40 -16.39 17.46
N ASN A 130 -5.32 -17.67 17.84
CA ASN A 130 -5.98 -18.17 19.04
C ASN A 130 -5.46 -17.49 20.31
N GLU A 131 -4.15 -17.23 20.40
CA GLU A 131 -3.58 -16.44 21.49
C GLU A 131 -4.04 -14.98 21.43
N CYS A 132 -4.03 -14.35 20.26
CA CYS A 132 -4.49 -12.98 20.07
C CYS A 132 -5.94 -12.77 20.52
N LYS A 133 -6.82 -13.72 20.20
CA LYS A 133 -8.25 -13.70 20.58
C LYS A 133 -8.49 -13.66 22.09
N LYS A 134 -7.52 -14.05 22.92
CA LYS A 134 -7.63 -13.97 24.39
C LYS A 134 -7.54 -12.54 24.92
N TYR A 135 -6.98 -11.62 24.14
CA TYR A 135 -6.70 -10.24 24.57
C TYR A 135 -7.70 -9.22 24.04
N VAL A 136 -8.58 -9.63 23.13
CA VAL A 136 -9.63 -8.77 22.54
C VAL A 136 -11.01 -9.28 22.94
N SER A 137 -12.03 -8.45 22.76
CA SER A 137 -13.42 -8.84 22.99
C SER A 137 -13.79 -10.10 22.21
N HIS A 138 -14.61 -10.97 22.80
CA HIS A 138 -15.18 -12.13 22.10
C HIS A 138 -16.07 -11.75 20.91
N LYS A 139 -16.49 -10.47 20.83
CA LYS A 139 -17.25 -9.92 19.71
C LYS A 139 -16.35 -9.42 18.57
N THR A 140 -15.05 -9.28 18.80
CA THR A 140 -14.11 -8.80 17.78
C THR A 140 -14.05 -9.80 16.64
N ALA A 141 -14.38 -9.35 15.43
CA ALA A 141 -14.27 -10.19 14.24
C ALA A 141 -12.83 -10.21 13.74
N TRP A 142 -12.30 -11.39 13.42
CA TRP A 142 -11.00 -11.55 12.76
C TRP A 142 -11.23 -12.00 11.32
N LEU A 143 -10.80 -11.19 10.36
CA LEU A 143 -11.09 -11.36 8.93
C LEU A 143 -9.76 -11.49 8.18
N ASP A 144 -9.46 -12.67 7.65
CA ASP A 144 -8.25 -12.90 6.86
C ASP A 144 -8.54 -13.35 5.42
N ILE A 145 -7.63 -13.06 4.52
CA ILE A 145 -7.70 -13.45 3.11
C ILE A 145 -6.31 -13.91 2.66
N ARG A 146 -6.23 -14.65 1.56
CA ARG A 146 -4.96 -15.14 1.01
C ARG A 146 -4.15 -14.05 0.33
N GLY A 147 -2.83 -14.16 0.42
CA GLY A 147 -1.87 -13.47 -0.44
C GLY A 147 -1.14 -14.40 -1.42
N ASN A 148 -0.11 -13.86 -2.07
CA ASN A 148 0.67 -14.61 -3.07
C ASN A 148 1.59 -15.66 -2.44
N HIS A 149 2.00 -15.49 -1.18
CA HIS A 149 2.78 -16.50 -0.46
C HIS A 149 1.92 -17.68 -0.04
N ASP A 150 0.69 -17.42 0.39
CA ASP A 150 -0.27 -18.42 0.85
C ASP A 150 -0.77 -19.37 -0.26
N THR A 151 -0.41 -19.09 -1.52
CA THR A 151 -0.74 -19.90 -2.68
C THR A 151 0.49 -20.41 -3.43
N LEU A 152 1.70 -20.24 -2.88
CA LEU A 152 2.94 -20.68 -3.52
C LEU A 152 2.91 -22.17 -3.83
N ASN A 153 3.26 -22.52 -5.08
CA ASN A 153 3.44 -23.92 -5.49
C ASN A 153 2.20 -24.80 -5.25
N ILE A 154 1.00 -24.23 -5.37
CA ILE A 154 -0.29 -24.89 -5.19
C ILE A 154 -1.02 -25.05 -6.53
N GLY A 155 -1.31 -26.28 -6.92
CA GLY A 155 -2.15 -26.58 -8.10
C GLY A 155 -3.63 -26.21 -7.91
N TYR A 156 -4.43 -26.35 -8.97
CA TYR A 156 -5.83 -25.88 -9.04
C TYR A 156 -6.79 -26.37 -7.95
N ILE A 157 -6.51 -27.51 -7.31
CA ILE A 157 -7.43 -28.21 -6.40
C ILE A 157 -6.96 -28.14 -4.94
N ASN A 158 -5.72 -27.72 -4.66
CA ASN A 158 -5.01 -28.15 -3.46
C ASN A 158 -4.61 -27.02 -2.49
N ASP A 159 -5.57 -26.19 -2.08
CA ASP A 159 -5.38 -25.28 -0.94
C ASP A 159 -6.03 -25.86 0.33
N ALA A 160 -5.40 -26.90 0.88
CA ALA A 160 -5.88 -27.54 2.09
C ALA A 160 -5.56 -26.72 3.35
N PHE A 161 -4.45 -25.97 3.34
CA PHE A 161 -3.95 -25.32 4.55
C PHE A 161 -4.67 -24.00 4.86
N PHE A 162 -4.95 -23.16 3.88
CA PHE A 162 -5.79 -21.98 4.13
C PHE A 162 -7.14 -22.41 4.70
N LYS A 163 -7.80 -23.39 4.07
CA LYS A 163 -9.10 -23.91 4.53
C LYS A 163 -9.05 -24.47 5.96
N LYS A 164 -7.96 -25.15 6.32
CA LYS A 164 -7.80 -25.83 7.61
C LYS A 164 -7.35 -24.89 8.74
N TYR A 165 -6.54 -23.87 8.43
CA TYR A 165 -5.81 -23.10 9.44
C TYR A 165 -6.14 -21.61 9.47
N SER A 166 -6.54 -20.98 8.37
CA SER A 166 -6.94 -19.55 8.39
C SER A 166 -8.28 -19.33 9.09
N GLU A 167 -8.50 -18.13 9.61
CA GLU A 167 -9.75 -17.78 10.29
C GLU A 167 -10.95 -17.85 9.34
N SER A 168 -10.79 -17.35 8.12
CA SER A 168 -11.82 -17.42 7.09
C SER A 168 -12.07 -18.85 6.64
N GLY A 169 -11.02 -19.66 6.47
CA GLY A 169 -11.11 -21.06 6.09
C GLY A 169 -11.96 -21.90 7.04
N ILE A 170 -11.74 -21.79 8.36
CA ILE A 170 -12.53 -22.54 9.36
C ILE A 170 -13.99 -22.11 9.42
N ASN A 171 -14.28 -20.89 8.98
CA ASN A 171 -15.63 -20.34 8.85
C ASN A 171 -16.23 -20.59 7.45
N ASN A 172 -15.65 -21.51 6.67
CA ASN A 172 -16.07 -21.88 5.32
C ASN A 172 -16.00 -20.75 4.26
N HIS A 173 -15.17 -19.74 4.49
CA HIS A 173 -14.86 -18.69 3.52
C HIS A 173 -13.58 -19.05 2.75
N PHE A 174 -13.72 -19.72 1.61
CA PHE A 174 -12.59 -20.24 0.83
C PHE A 174 -12.11 -19.31 -0.32
N GLY A 175 -12.68 -18.13 -0.43
CA GLY A 175 -12.40 -17.15 -1.48
C GLY A 175 -12.92 -15.78 -1.04
N SER A 176 -13.46 -14.99 -1.97
CA SER A 176 -14.08 -13.70 -1.60
C SER A 176 -15.31 -13.90 -0.70
N TYR A 177 -15.48 -13.06 0.31
CA TYR A 177 -16.60 -13.15 1.27
C TYR A 177 -16.99 -11.77 1.81
N VAL A 178 -18.13 -11.69 2.50
CA VAL A 178 -18.62 -10.46 3.13
C VAL A 178 -18.84 -10.67 4.63
N HIS A 179 -18.48 -9.66 5.42
CA HIS A 179 -18.78 -9.57 6.84
C HIS A 179 -19.56 -8.29 7.13
N TYR A 180 -20.68 -8.41 7.84
CA TYR A 180 -21.54 -7.28 8.19
C TYR A 180 -21.25 -6.83 9.61
N TRP A 181 -21.09 -5.52 9.79
CA TRP A 181 -20.75 -4.91 11.07
C TRP A 181 -21.72 -3.79 11.41
N ASN A 182 -22.55 -4.02 12.43
CA ASN A 182 -23.58 -3.09 12.88
C ASN A 182 -23.33 -2.72 14.35
N PRO A 183 -22.39 -1.81 14.64
CA PRO A 183 -22.03 -1.53 16.03
C PRO A 183 -23.13 -0.81 16.81
N ASN A 184 -24.07 -0.13 16.12
CA ASN A 184 -25.31 0.38 16.72
C ASN A 184 -26.42 0.52 15.66
N SER A 185 -27.62 0.95 16.08
CA SER A 185 -28.81 1.05 15.20
C SER A 185 -28.67 2.05 14.04
N ASN A 186 -27.78 3.03 14.16
CA ASN A 186 -27.63 4.11 13.18
C ASN A 186 -26.39 3.95 12.28
N ASN A 187 -25.56 2.93 12.54
CA ASN A 187 -24.31 2.69 11.84
C ASN A 187 -24.27 1.25 11.34
N SER A 188 -24.30 1.11 10.02
CA SER A 188 -24.22 -0.18 9.35
C SER A 188 -23.07 -0.17 8.35
N TYR A 189 -22.15 -1.12 8.48
CA TYR A 189 -20.97 -1.25 7.64
C TYR A 189 -20.87 -2.66 7.10
N ARG A 190 -20.17 -2.83 5.98
CA ARG A 190 -19.79 -4.15 5.47
C ARG A 190 -18.34 -4.18 5.04
N PHE A 191 -17.68 -5.30 5.33
CA PHE A 191 -16.35 -5.64 4.88
C PHE A 191 -16.44 -6.67 3.77
N VAL A 192 -15.84 -6.40 2.61
CA VAL A 192 -15.81 -7.33 1.48
C VAL A 192 -14.36 -7.74 1.25
N ALA A 193 -14.05 -8.99 1.56
CA ALA A 193 -12.75 -9.60 1.29
C ALA A 193 -12.70 -10.04 -0.17
N MET A 194 -11.63 -9.69 -0.88
CA MET A 194 -11.42 -10.02 -2.28
C MET A 194 -10.21 -10.92 -2.44
N ASP A 195 -10.48 -12.14 -2.88
CA ASP A 195 -9.45 -13.10 -3.21
C ASP A 195 -9.03 -12.97 -4.66
N LEU A 196 -7.82 -12.43 -4.87
CA LEU A 196 -7.22 -12.23 -6.19
C LEU A 196 -6.09 -13.23 -6.46
N SER A 197 -6.00 -14.28 -5.66
CA SER A 197 -4.93 -15.27 -5.77
C SER A 197 -4.98 -15.98 -7.12
N VAL A 198 -3.81 -16.20 -7.71
CA VAL A 198 -3.70 -16.87 -9.00
C VAL A 198 -3.83 -18.38 -8.82
N SER A 199 -4.58 -19.02 -9.71
CA SER A 199 -4.68 -20.48 -9.79
C SER A 199 -4.27 -20.93 -11.20
N PRO A 200 -3.26 -21.82 -11.32
CA PRO A 200 -2.45 -22.40 -10.26
C PRO A 200 -1.48 -21.36 -9.65
N GLY A 201 -1.09 -21.55 -8.40
CA GLY A 201 -0.14 -20.68 -7.73
C GLY A 201 1.29 -21.02 -8.12
N LEU A 202 1.99 -20.04 -8.71
CA LEU A 202 3.34 -20.22 -9.25
C LEU A 202 4.41 -20.16 -8.16
N LYS A 203 5.57 -20.75 -8.41
CA LYS A 203 6.78 -20.53 -7.61
C LYS A 203 7.31 -19.10 -7.78
N ILE A 204 8.09 -18.65 -6.80
CA ILE A 204 8.91 -17.43 -6.93
C ILE A 204 9.86 -17.59 -8.14
N PRO A 205 10.10 -16.53 -8.93
CA PRO A 205 9.64 -15.15 -8.74
C PRO A 205 8.33 -14.79 -9.47
N TYR A 206 7.60 -15.77 -10.00
CA TYR A 206 6.50 -15.55 -10.94
C TYR A 206 5.13 -15.24 -10.30
N ASN A 207 5.02 -15.26 -8.97
CA ASN A 207 3.76 -15.15 -8.21
C ASN A 207 3.37 -13.71 -7.82
N PHE A 208 4.01 -12.69 -8.38
CA PHE A 208 3.83 -11.30 -7.94
C PHE A 208 2.47 -10.68 -8.32
N MET A 209 1.78 -11.18 -9.36
CA MET A 209 0.54 -10.55 -9.84
C MET A 209 -0.69 -11.26 -9.31
N GLY A 210 -1.76 -10.51 -9.03
CA GLY A 210 -3.10 -11.04 -8.76
C GLY A 210 -4.00 -11.04 -10.01
N GLU A 211 -5.04 -11.88 -10.01
CA GLU A 211 -6.04 -11.99 -11.10
C GLU A 211 -7.46 -11.64 -10.61
N TYR A 212 -8.08 -10.62 -11.22
CA TYR A 212 -9.51 -10.32 -11.05
C TYR A 212 -10.30 -10.98 -12.18
N THR A 213 -10.40 -12.31 -12.10
CA THR A 213 -11.09 -13.12 -13.12
C THR A 213 -12.60 -12.86 -13.16
N ASN A 214 -13.26 -13.24 -14.26
CA ASN A 214 -14.73 -13.17 -14.36
C ASN A 214 -15.43 -13.94 -13.22
N LYS A 215 -14.84 -15.03 -12.72
CA LYS A 215 -15.37 -15.79 -11.59
C LYS A 215 -15.35 -14.95 -10.31
N VAL A 216 -14.21 -14.32 -10.01
CA VAL A 216 -14.07 -13.43 -8.83
C VAL A 216 -14.99 -12.24 -8.96
N LYS A 217 -15.09 -11.64 -10.16
CA LYS A 217 -16.01 -10.55 -10.44
C LYS A 217 -17.46 -10.90 -10.11
N LEU A 218 -17.97 -11.99 -10.67
CA LEU A 218 -19.34 -12.44 -10.42
C LEU A 218 -19.59 -12.75 -8.93
N GLN A 219 -18.59 -13.32 -8.25
CA GLN A 219 -18.66 -13.58 -6.81
C GLN A 219 -18.78 -12.27 -6.01
N VAL A 220 -17.89 -11.29 -6.25
CA VAL A 220 -17.92 -10.00 -5.54
C VAL A 220 -19.19 -9.21 -5.85
N GLU A 221 -19.64 -9.19 -7.11
CA GLU A 221 -20.90 -8.56 -7.48
C GLU A 221 -22.11 -9.22 -6.79
N SER A 222 -22.07 -10.54 -6.58
CA SER A 222 -23.10 -11.25 -5.81
C SER A 222 -23.08 -10.80 -4.35
N LEU A 223 -21.90 -10.79 -3.70
CA LEU A 223 -21.73 -10.34 -2.31
C LEU A 223 -22.20 -8.90 -2.11
N LEU A 224 -21.99 -8.02 -3.08
CA LEU A 224 -22.44 -6.63 -3.01
C LEU A 224 -23.96 -6.47 -3.21
N LYS A 225 -24.59 -7.42 -3.89
CA LYS A 225 -26.05 -7.47 -4.08
C LYS A 225 -26.77 -8.14 -2.91
N GLU A 226 -26.07 -8.91 -2.09
CA GLU A 226 -26.63 -9.40 -0.84
C GLU A 226 -27.09 -8.23 0.02
N ARG A 227 -28.29 -8.35 0.60
CA ARG A 227 -28.90 -7.30 1.43
C ARG A 227 -28.93 -5.93 0.76
N LYS A 228 -29.09 -5.86 -0.58
CA LYS A 228 -29.19 -4.59 -1.32
C LYS A 228 -30.33 -3.67 -0.84
N SER A 229 -31.35 -4.23 -0.18
CA SER A 229 -32.43 -3.45 0.46
C SER A 229 -31.97 -2.73 1.74
N GLU A 230 -30.88 -3.17 2.36
CA GLU A 230 -30.26 -2.52 3.51
C GLU A 230 -29.32 -1.40 3.02
N SER A 231 -29.33 -0.26 3.71
CA SER A 231 -28.39 0.83 3.43
C SER A 231 -27.17 0.73 4.32
N PHE A 232 -25.99 0.55 3.73
CA PHE A 232 -24.71 0.61 4.45
C PHE A 232 -24.14 2.03 4.39
N ASN A 233 -23.67 2.53 5.53
CA ASN A 233 -22.92 3.76 5.63
C ASN A 233 -21.62 3.70 4.81
N HIS A 234 -20.85 2.63 5.00
CA HIS A 234 -19.62 2.37 4.28
C HIS A 234 -19.55 0.91 3.84
N THR A 235 -19.01 0.72 2.63
CA THR A 235 -18.43 -0.56 2.19
C THR A 235 -16.92 -0.43 2.30
N PHE A 236 -16.30 -1.27 3.11
CA PHE A 236 -14.86 -1.40 3.22
C PHE A 236 -14.44 -2.65 2.44
N MET A 237 -13.61 -2.49 1.41
CA MET A 237 -13.05 -3.62 0.69
C MET A 237 -11.63 -3.87 1.16
N PHE A 238 -11.22 -5.13 1.19
CA PHE A 238 -9.83 -5.48 1.42
C PHE A 238 -9.42 -6.73 0.64
N GLY A 239 -8.13 -6.84 0.36
CA GLY A 239 -7.54 -7.96 -0.36
C GLY A 239 -6.02 -7.86 -0.24
N HIS A 240 -5.28 -8.74 -0.89
CA HIS A 240 -3.82 -8.70 -0.77
C HIS A 240 -3.17 -7.70 -1.73
N TYR A 241 -3.52 -7.74 -3.02
CA TYR A 241 -2.79 -7.02 -4.06
C TYR A 241 -3.31 -5.58 -4.26
N PRO A 242 -2.44 -4.56 -4.34
CA PRO A 242 -2.87 -3.22 -4.76
C PRO A 242 -3.32 -3.24 -6.22
N SER A 243 -4.11 -2.25 -6.62
CA SER A 243 -4.61 -2.14 -8.00
C SER A 243 -3.49 -2.08 -9.05
N SER A 244 -2.30 -1.62 -8.67
CA SER A 244 -1.12 -1.60 -9.54
C SER A 244 -0.54 -2.99 -9.83
N ALA A 245 -0.86 -4.00 -9.03
CA ALA A 245 -0.41 -5.40 -9.14
C ALA A 245 -1.53 -6.38 -9.55
N VAL A 246 -2.60 -5.90 -10.20
CA VAL A 246 -3.74 -6.72 -10.66
C VAL A 246 -3.85 -6.71 -12.18
N MET A 247 -3.83 -7.88 -12.83
CA MET A 247 -3.83 -7.98 -14.31
C MET A 247 -5.06 -7.36 -14.98
N GLN A 248 -6.27 -7.62 -14.48
CA GLN A 248 -7.53 -7.05 -15.00
C GLN A 248 -7.86 -5.71 -14.32
N ARG A 249 -6.85 -4.84 -14.15
CA ARG A 249 -6.92 -3.61 -13.38
C ARG A 249 -8.15 -2.77 -13.66
N ASN A 250 -8.52 -2.55 -14.93
CA ASN A 250 -9.67 -1.68 -15.24
C ASN A 250 -10.98 -2.23 -14.67
N SER A 251 -11.27 -3.52 -14.85
CA SER A 251 -12.47 -4.13 -14.27
C SER A 251 -12.39 -4.18 -12.74
N PHE A 252 -11.19 -4.29 -12.18
CA PHE A 252 -10.98 -4.23 -10.74
C PHE A 252 -11.26 -2.82 -10.19
N LEU A 253 -10.74 -1.78 -10.84
CA LEU A 253 -11.03 -0.39 -10.49
C LEU A 253 -12.52 -0.06 -10.57
N GLU A 254 -13.26 -0.62 -11.55
CA GLU A 254 -14.70 -0.45 -11.62
C GLU A 254 -15.42 -1.01 -10.39
N ILE A 255 -15.02 -2.19 -9.87
CA ILE A 255 -15.65 -2.74 -8.66
C ILE A 255 -15.23 -1.98 -7.39
N LEU A 256 -14.00 -1.45 -7.34
CA LEU A 256 -13.56 -0.60 -6.24
C LEU A 256 -14.38 0.69 -6.14
N LYS A 257 -15.14 1.06 -7.18
CA LYS A 257 -16.08 2.19 -7.11
C LYS A 257 -17.22 1.98 -6.12
N GLU A 258 -17.47 0.75 -5.70
CA GLU A 258 -18.52 0.40 -4.73
C GLU A 258 -18.05 0.52 -3.27
N SER A 259 -16.76 0.81 -3.03
CA SER A 259 -16.19 0.93 -1.67
C SER A 259 -15.83 2.36 -1.29
N SER A 260 -15.82 2.64 -0.01
CA SER A 260 -15.24 3.88 0.53
C SER A 260 -13.71 3.77 0.65
N LEU A 261 -13.24 2.59 1.06
CA LEU A 261 -11.85 2.23 1.22
C LEU A 261 -11.60 0.89 0.52
N TYR A 262 -10.46 0.78 -0.16
CA TYR A 262 -9.81 -0.48 -0.47
C TYR A 262 -8.51 -0.59 0.32
N MET A 263 -8.34 -1.64 1.10
CA MET A 263 -7.17 -1.87 1.95
C MET A 263 -6.39 -3.10 1.48
N CYS A 264 -5.08 -2.95 1.30
CA CYS A 264 -4.21 -4.00 0.77
C CYS A 264 -2.82 -3.99 1.41
N GLY A 265 -1.99 -4.96 1.05
CA GLY A 265 -0.55 -5.03 1.32
C GLY A 265 0.17 -5.53 0.07
N HIS A 266 1.13 -6.46 0.16
CA HIS A 266 1.91 -7.04 -0.95
C HIS A 266 3.19 -6.28 -1.32
N LEU A 267 3.18 -4.95 -1.38
CA LEU A 267 4.38 -4.17 -1.77
C LEU A 267 5.38 -3.97 -0.62
N HIS A 268 4.99 -4.34 0.61
CA HIS A 268 5.81 -4.19 1.82
C HIS A 268 6.30 -2.74 2.01
N SER A 269 7.57 -2.50 1.73
CA SER A 269 8.18 -1.18 1.56
C SER A 269 8.93 -1.21 0.24
N VAL A 270 8.64 -0.28 -0.67
CA VAL A 270 9.40 -0.21 -1.92
C VAL A 270 10.82 0.26 -1.61
N MET A 271 11.80 -0.61 -1.83
CA MET A 271 13.23 -0.40 -1.59
C MET A 271 13.59 0.09 -0.18
N HIS A 272 12.74 -0.15 0.83
CA HIS A 272 12.88 0.39 2.20
C HIS A 272 12.81 1.93 2.31
N LEU A 273 12.47 2.63 1.22
CA LEU A 273 12.44 4.09 1.17
C LEU A 273 11.03 4.66 1.36
N PHE A 274 10.01 3.94 0.90
CA PHE A 274 8.63 4.44 0.87
C PHE A 274 7.70 3.52 1.65
N GLN A 275 7.05 4.08 2.67
CA GLN A 275 6.14 3.36 3.57
C GLN A 275 4.70 3.90 3.52
N ASN A 276 4.51 5.15 3.08
CA ASN A 276 3.16 5.71 2.87
C ASN A 276 2.77 5.46 1.40
N MET A 277 2.04 4.38 1.15
CA MET A 277 1.72 3.91 -0.20
C MET A 277 0.22 3.97 -0.51
N TYR A 278 -0.44 5.06 -0.16
CA TYR A 278 -1.89 5.19 -0.32
C TYR A 278 -2.27 6.49 -1.03
N ALA A 279 -3.31 6.43 -1.86
CA ALA A 279 -3.80 7.55 -2.67
C ALA A 279 -5.30 7.41 -2.99
N LYS A 280 -5.91 8.46 -3.55
CA LYS A 280 -7.28 8.40 -4.07
C LYS A 280 -7.32 7.84 -5.47
N GLN A 281 -8.20 6.90 -5.75
CA GLN A 281 -8.54 6.53 -7.13
C GLN A 281 -9.26 7.67 -7.86
N GLU A 282 -9.35 7.60 -9.20
CA GLU A 282 -9.94 8.67 -10.04
C GLU A 282 -11.37 9.07 -9.63
N ASN A 283 -12.13 8.15 -9.05
CA ASN A 283 -13.50 8.37 -8.59
C ASN A 283 -13.61 8.98 -7.18
N GLY A 284 -12.50 9.12 -6.46
CA GLY A 284 -12.43 9.69 -5.11
C GLY A 284 -12.34 8.67 -3.96
N ASN A 285 -12.38 7.37 -4.22
CA ASN A 285 -12.24 6.32 -3.21
C ASN A 285 -10.78 6.17 -2.80
N LEU A 286 -10.50 5.78 -1.55
CA LEU A 286 -9.13 5.59 -1.09
C LEU A 286 -8.64 4.16 -1.33
N GLU A 287 -7.44 4.04 -1.90
CA GLU A 287 -6.68 2.79 -1.92
C GLU A 287 -5.53 2.91 -0.92
N LEU A 288 -5.50 1.99 0.04
CA LEU A 288 -4.68 2.04 1.23
C LEU A 288 -3.78 0.81 1.35
N GLU A 289 -2.67 0.80 0.63
CA GLU A 289 -1.57 -0.13 0.87
C GLU A 289 -0.99 0.09 2.28
N LEU A 290 -0.87 -0.98 3.06
CA LEU A 290 -0.20 -0.98 4.35
C LEU A 290 1.17 -1.61 4.21
N THR A 291 2.20 -0.96 4.78
CA THR A 291 3.52 -1.58 4.91
C THR A 291 3.44 -2.84 5.77
N ASP A 292 4.39 -3.75 5.58
CA ASP A 292 4.34 -5.08 6.18
C ASP A 292 4.52 -5.17 7.70
N TRP A 293 3.92 -6.23 8.24
CA TRP A 293 4.29 -6.75 9.55
C TRP A 293 5.67 -7.40 9.52
N LYS A 294 6.00 -8.20 8.50
CA LYS A 294 7.21 -9.03 8.33
C LYS A 294 8.55 -8.43 8.77
N LYS A 295 8.80 -7.16 8.45
CA LYS A 295 10.04 -6.43 8.67
C LYS A 295 9.81 -5.19 9.52
N PHE A 296 8.74 -4.44 9.26
CA PHE A 296 8.53 -3.17 9.97
C PHE A 296 7.62 -3.29 11.18
N ARG A 297 6.84 -4.37 11.33
CA ARG A 297 5.80 -4.49 12.38
C ARG A 297 4.78 -3.36 12.29
N ARG A 298 4.42 -3.00 11.05
CA ARG A 298 3.44 -1.96 10.77
C ARG A 298 2.04 -2.52 10.95
N TYR A 299 1.17 -1.66 11.45
CA TYR A 299 -0.26 -1.91 11.59
C TYR A 299 -0.99 -0.59 11.38
N ARG A 300 -2.25 -0.65 10.96
CA ARG A 300 -3.09 0.53 10.79
C ARG A 300 -4.27 0.45 11.74
N VAL A 301 -4.53 1.54 12.44
CA VAL A 301 -5.76 1.71 13.22
C VAL A 301 -6.67 2.64 12.44
N VAL A 302 -7.91 2.21 12.21
CA VAL A 302 -8.94 2.97 11.50
C VAL A 302 -10.06 3.28 12.47
N ALA A 303 -10.42 4.56 12.58
CA ALA A 303 -11.50 5.06 13.38
C ALA A 303 -12.62 5.59 12.49
N VAL A 304 -13.83 5.11 12.72
CA VAL A 304 -15.07 5.63 12.13
C VAL A 304 -15.76 6.45 13.22
N ASP A 305 -15.55 7.76 13.20
CA ASP A 305 -16.04 8.70 14.21
C ASP A 305 -17.13 9.59 13.59
N HIS A 306 -18.38 9.39 13.99
CA HIS A 306 -19.53 10.04 13.39
C HIS A 306 -19.58 9.87 11.86
N ASP A 307 -19.28 8.66 11.38
CA ASP A 307 -19.26 8.31 9.95
C ASP A 307 -18.14 9.02 9.15
N LEU A 308 -17.18 9.64 9.85
CA LEU A 308 -15.95 10.15 9.26
C LEU A 308 -14.85 9.15 9.52
N VAL A 309 -14.16 8.72 8.47
CA VAL A 309 -13.09 7.74 8.52
C VAL A 309 -11.76 8.45 8.69
N SER A 310 -11.03 8.13 9.74
CA SER A 310 -9.64 8.55 9.97
C SER A 310 -8.78 7.33 10.25
N PHE A 311 -7.49 7.38 9.91
CA PHE A 311 -6.58 6.26 10.18
C PHE A 311 -5.17 6.75 10.49
N ALA A 312 -4.40 5.88 11.16
CA ALA A 312 -2.97 6.09 11.38
C ALA A 312 -2.19 4.79 11.18
N ASP A 313 -1.06 4.90 10.47
CA ASP A 313 -0.12 3.81 10.27
C ASP A 313 0.97 3.88 11.34
N LEU A 314 1.03 2.86 12.18
CA LEU A 314 1.84 2.80 13.39
C LEU A 314 2.80 1.62 13.32
N ARG A 315 3.85 1.68 14.13
CA ARG A 315 4.94 0.69 14.15
C ARG A 315 5.11 0.15 15.55
N TYR A 316 4.78 -1.12 15.74
CA TYR A 316 4.92 -1.79 17.03
C TYR A 316 6.39 -1.79 17.49
N ARG A 317 6.63 -1.56 18.80
CA ARG A 317 7.94 -1.32 19.45
C ARG A 317 8.68 -0.02 19.07
N PHE A 318 8.16 0.76 18.13
CA PHE A 318 8.76 2.04 17.73
C PHE A 318 7.92 3.24 18.11
N ASP A 319 6.61 3.13 17.94
CA ASP A 319 5.67 4.13 18.43
C ASP A 319 5.34 3.86 19.89
N ASN A 320 5.57 4.87 20.74
CA ASN A 320 5.28 4.80 22.18
C ASN A 320 3.78 4.83 22.48
N VAL A 321 2.99 5.48 21.61
CA VAL A 321 1.54 5.66 21.74
C VAL A 321 0.90 5.64 20.36
N SER A 322 -0.35 5.19 20.32
CA SER A 322 -1.19 5.21 19.11
C SER A 322 -2.07 6.44 19.16
N LEU A 323 -1.85 7.40 18.24
CA LEU A 323 -2.60 8.66 18.20
C LEU A 323 -3.28 8.84 16.84
N ILE A 324 -4.58 9.13 16.87
CA ILE A 324 -5.40 9.40 15.68
C ILE A 324 -6.22 10.66 15.93
N ILE A 325 -6.09 11.66 15.07
CA ILE A 325 -6.96 12.84 15.09
C ILE A 325 -8.18 12.53 14.23
N THR A 326 -9.34 12.31 14.87
CA THR A 326 -10.57 11.89 14.19
C THR A 326 -11.44 13.07 13.74
N ASN A 327 -11.43 14.16 14.50
CA ASN A 327 -12.07 15.41 14.12
C ASN A 327 -11.21 16.62 14.54
N PRO A 328 -10.86 17.54 13.62
CA PRO A 328 -11.10 17.46 12.19
C PRO A 328 -10.19 16.41 11.53
N LYS A 329 -10.76 15.59 10.65
CA LYS A 329 -10.01 14.56 9.92
C LYS A 329 -9.03 15.16 8.91
N ASN A 330 -8.11 14.33 8.43
CA ASN A 330 -7.12 14.76 7.44
C ASN A 330 -7.81 15.10 6.11
N SER A 331 -7.57 16.31 5.58
CA SER A 331 -8.14 16.77 4.29
C SER A 331 -7.72 15.91 3.11
N GLN A 332 -6.51 15.35 3.16
CA GLN A 332 -5.97 14.47 2.13
C GLN A 332 -6.76 13.17 2.02
N THR A 333 -7.35 12.69 3.12
CA THR A 333 -8.07 11.39 3.19
C THR A 333 -9.59 11.54 3.20
N ILE A 334 -10.14 12.70 2.82
CA ILE A 334 -11.59 12.87 2.62
C ILE A 334 -12.09 11.95 1.49
N ILE A 335 -13.09 11.11 1.77
CA ILE A 335 -13.65 10.14 0.83
C ILE A 335 -14.92 10.76 0.21
N ASN A 336 -14.78 11.26 -1.01
CA ASN A 336 -15.80 12.06 -1.65
C ASN A 336 -17.10 11.27 -1.88
N GLY A 337 -18.24 11.80 -1.43
CA GLY A 337 -19.55 11.18 -1.61
C GLY A 337 -19.89 10.05 -0.65
N TYR A 338 -18.96 9.62 0.21
CA TYR A 338 -19.19 8.61 1.25
C TYR A 338 -19.28 9.20 2.66
N GLU A 339 -18.66 10.35 2.89
CA GLU A 339 -18.55 10.93 4.23
C GLU A 339 -19.40 12.19 4.40
N PRO A 340 -20.11 12.35 5.53
CA PRO A 340 -20.79 13.58 5.89
C PRO A 340 -19.81 14.66 6.41
N ILE A 341 -18.89 15.14 5.55
CA ILE A 341 -17.86 16.14 5.91
C ILE A 341 -18.45 17.43 6.51
N GLY A 342 -19.71 17.76 6.20
CA GLY A 342 -20.44 18.88 6.80
C GLY A 342 -20.60 18.79 8.32
N ARG A 343 -20.38 17.61 8.92
CA ARG A 343 -20.35 17.40 10.37
C ARG A 343 -19.13 18.04 11.04
N ILE A 344 -17.99 18.15 10.36
CA ILE A 344 -16.79 18.80 10.89
C ILE A 344 -17.09 20.27 11.20
N LYS A 345 -17.71 20.97 10.24
CA LYS A 345 -18.10 22.38 10.37
C LYS A 345 -19.14 22.65 11.47
N ARG A 346 -19.90 21.61 11.86
CA ARG A 346 -20.94 21.68 12.90
C ARG A 346 -20.49 21.06 14.24
N SER A 347 -19.25 20.58 14.31
CA SER A 347 -18.70 20.00 15.53
C SER A 347 -18.45 21.07 16.59
N THR A 348 -18.50 20.68 17.86
CA THR A 348 -18.15 21.56 18.98
C THR A 348 -16.78 21.23 19.56
N HIS A 349 -16.22 20.06 19.23
CA HIS A 349 -14.96 19.57 19.78
C HIS A 349 -14.05 18.99 18.72
N ILE A 350 -12.75 19.25 18.85
CA ILE A 350 -11.69 18.42 18.29
C ILE A 350 -11.68 17.11 19.06
N ARG A 351 -11.54 15.98 18.37
CA ARG A 351 -11.55 14.62 18.92
C ARG A 351 -10.29 13.87 18.50
N ILE A 352 -9.66 13.22 19.47
CA ILE A 352 -8.40 12.50 19.32
C ILE A 352 -8.56 11.16 20.04
N LEU A 353 -8.24 10.06 19.36
CA LEU A 353 -8.03 8.77 19.99
C LEU A 353 -6.54 8.65 20.36
N LEU A 354 -6.26 8.38 21.62
CA LEU A 354 -4.93 8.17 22.17
C LEU A 354 -4.93 6.88 22.99
N TYR A 355 -4.23 5.86 22.50
CA TYR A 355 -3.97 4.62 23.23
C TYR A 355 -2.56 4.66 23.79
N SER A 356 -2.45 4.52 25.10
CA SER A 356 -1.22 4.62 25.85
C SER A 356 -1.34 3.86 27.16
N ASP A 357 -0.23 3.28 27.62
CA ASP A 357 -0.14 2.65 28.95
C ASP A 357 -0.39 3.65 30.09
N ASN A 358 -0.13 4.95 29.88
CA ASN A 358 -0.33 5.99 30.88
C ASN A 358 -1.68 6.71 30.66
N ASN A 359 -2.53 6.67 31.68
CA ASN A 359 -3.84 7.35 31.65
C ASN A 359 -3.76 8.86 31.95
N GLN A 360 -2.60 9.43 32.25
CA GLN A 360 -2.44 10.85 32.66
C GLN A 360 -1.72 11.73 31.62
N ASN A 361 -1.74 11.34 30.35
CA ASN A 361 -1.07 12.07 29.29
C ASN A 361 -1.59 13.52 29.16
N MET A 362 -0.66 14.48 29.02
CA MET A 362 -1.01 15.87 28.73
C MET A 362 -1.00 16.09 27.21
N VAL A 363 -2.18 16.35 26.64
CA VAL A 363 -2.37 16.52 25.20
C VAL A 363 -2.57 18.00 24.85
N LYS A 364 -1.61 18.59 24.14
CA LYS A 364 -1.66 19.98 23.67
C LYS A 364 -2.06 20.04 22.20
N ILE A 365 -2.98 20.95 21.87
CA ILE A 365 -3.45 21.14 20.51
C ILE A 365 -3.04 22.52 20.01
N PHE A 366 -2.58 22.57 18.76
CA PHE A 366 -2.23 23.77 18.04
C PHE A 366 -2.92 23.77 16.67
N ILE A 367 -3.39 24.92 16.22
CA ILE A 367 -3.85 25.14 14.84
C ILE A 367 -3.01 26.27 14.24
N ASP A 368 -2.40 26.01 13.09
CA ASP A 368 -1.48 26.94 12.40
C ASP A 368 -0.37 27.47 13.32
N ASN A 369 0.19 26.56 14.12
CA ASN A 369 1.18 26.82 15.17
C ASN A 369 0.69 27.67 16.37
N ASN A 370 -0.56 28.13 16.37
CA ASN A 370 -1.16 28.83 17.50
C ASN A 370 -1.68 27.81 18.52
N PHE A 371 -1.35 27.98 19.80
CA PHE A 371 -1.85 27.12 20.86
C PHE A 371 -3.36 27.33 21.03
N LEU A 372 -4.12 26.25 20.89
CA LEU A 372 -5.58 26.28 21.03
C LEU A 372 -5.99 25.95 22.47
N GLY A 373 -5.44 24.87 23.05
CA GLY A 373 -5.84 24.40 24.37
C GLY A 373 -5.27 23.03 24.74
N LEU A 374 -5.61 22.60 25.95
CA LEU A 374 -5.36 21.24 26.45
C LEU A 374 -6.60 20.38 26.20
N ALA A 375 -6.39 19.19 25.64
CA ALA A 375 -7.47 18.23 25.47
C ALA A 375 -7.76 17.52 26.80
N THR A 376 -9.04 17.34 27.10
CA THR A 376 -9.52 16.62 28.28
C THR A 376 -9.90 15.20 27.89
N GLN A 377 -9.46 14.23 28.68
CA GLN A 377 -9.87 12.83 28.55
C GLN A 377 -11.37 12.69 28.83
N ASN A 378 -12.07 11.88 28.04
CA ASN A 378 -13.49 11.60 28.21
C ASN A 378 -13.72 10.63 29.38
N ASN A 379 -14.82 10.82 30.10
CA ASN A 379 -15.14 10.06 31.32
C ASN A 379 -15.54 8.59 31.04
N GLU A 380 -16.20 8.33 29.91
CA GLU A 380 -16.70 7.01 29.51
C GLU A 380 -15.64 6.22 28.74
N ASN A 381 -14.81 6.93 27.96
CA ASN A 381 -13.75 6.35 27.16
C ASN A 381 -12.42 7.06 27.44
N LYS A 382 -11.56 6.38 28.20
CA LYS A 382 -10.22 6.86 28.58
C LYS A 382 -9.30 7.08 27.38
N ASN A 383 -9.57 6.47 26.23
CA ASN A 383 -8.76 6.66 25.03
C ASN A 383 -9.22 7.88 24.20
N LEU A 384 -10.39 8.46 24.49
CA LEU A 384 -10.91 9.63 23.77
C LEU A 384 -10.52 10.93 24.49
N TYR A 385 -9.81 11.80 23.79
CA TYR A 385 -9.46 13.14 24.24
C TYR A 385 -10.20 14.17 23.38
N THR A 386 -10.75 15.19 24.04
CA THR A 386 -11.55 16.23 23.36
C THR A 386 -11.12 17.63 23.76
N CYS A 387 -11.25 18.59 22.85
CA CYS A 387 -10.98 20.00 23.12
C CYS A 387 -12.01 20.85 22.41
N GLN A 388 -12.62 21.81 23.13
CA GLN A 388 -13.54 22.76 22.51
C GLN A 388 -12.83 23.58 21.43
N TRP A 389 -13.55 23.87 20.35
CA TRP A 389 -13.08 24.73 19.27
C TRP A 389 -14.27 25.36 18.56
N ASP A 390 -13.97 26.35 17.71
CA ASP A 390 -14.95 26.98 16.81
C ASP A 390 -14.55 26.70 15.36
N PRO A 391 -15.19 25.73 14.68
CA PRO A 391 -14.87 25.41 13.28
C PRO A 391 -15.08 26.59 12.34
N CYS A 392 -15.93 27.57 12.66
CA CYS A 392 -16.22 28.70 11.78
C CYS A 392 -15.02 29.64 11.60
N LYS A 393 -14.04 29.60 12.51
CA LYS A 393 -12.79 30.37 12.42
C LYS A 393 -11.82 29.81 11.38
N TYR A 394 -12.00 28.56 10.96
CA TYR A 394 -11.09 27.84 10.09
C TYR A 394 -11.82 27.54 8.79
N SER A 395 -11.37 28.09 7.66
CA SER A 395 -11.94 27.85 6.33
C SER A 395 -10.81 27.53 5.36
N LYS A 396 -11.04 26.67 4.37
CA LYS A 396 -9.99 26.09 3.51
C LYS A 396 -9.03 25.21 4.31
N LEU A 397 -7.78 25.09 3.84
CA LEU A 397 -6.74 24.24 4.42
C LEU A 397 -6.06 24.92 5.60
N HIS A 398 -6.01 24.22 6.73
CA HIS A 398 -5.30 24.57 7.95
C HIS A 398 -4.47 23.38 8.43
N VAL A 399 -3.52 23.62 9.34
CA VAL A 399 -2.69 22.56 9.92
C VAL A 399 -3.03 22.41 11.40
N ILE A 400 -3.50 21.22 11.79
CA ILE A 400 -3.62 20.85 13.20
C ILE A 400 -2.37 20.07 13.63
N ARG A 401 -1.85 20.41 14.81
CA ARG A 401 -0.75 19.70 15.46
C ARG A 401 -1.16 19.30 16.87
N VAL A 402 -0.99 18.03 17.20
CA VAL A 402 -1.24 17.47 18.52
C VAL A 402 0.07 16.96 19.10
N ASP A 403 0.42 17.47 20.27
CA ASP A 403 1.59 17.03 21.03
C ASP A 403 1.13 16.30 22.30
N VAL A 404 1.67 15.10 22.53
CA VAL A 404 1.43 14.31 23.74
C VAL A 404 2.67 14.33 24.61
N TYR A 405 2.48 14.66 25.88
CA TYR A 405 3.54 14.67 26.89
C TYR A 405 3.22 13.69 28.02
N ASP A 406 4.25 13.03 28.54
CA ASP A 406 4.14 12.20 29.75
C ASP A 406 3.88 13.08 30.98
N HIS A 407 3.10 12.54 31.93
CA HIS A 407 2.92 13.13 33.25
C HIS A 407 4.05 12.76 34.22
N ASN A 408 4.72 11.62 34.01
CA ASN A 408 5.70 11.06 34.95
C ASN A 408 7.16 11.42 34.63
N ASN A 409 7.92 11.71 35.69
CA ASN A 409 9.32 12.13 35.67
C ASN A 409 10.33 10.99 35.51
N ASP A 410 9.91 9.73 35.40
CA ASP A 410 10.82 8.60 35.25
C ASP A 410 10.06 7.46 34.57
N ILE A 411 10.50 7.02 33.39
CA ILE A 411 10.64 5.62 32.99
C ILE A 411 11.41 5.59 31.65
N THR A 412 12.54 4.89 31.70
CA THR A 412 13.40 4.61 30.56
C THR A 412 12.92 3.30 29.92
N PHE A 413 12.44 3.32 28.68
CA PHE A 413 12.31 2.09 27.90
C PHE A 413 13.59 1.85 27.10
N CYS A 414 14.36 0.85 27.53
CA CYS A 414 15.49 0.30 26.78
C CYS A 414 15.01 -0.26 25.44
N LYS A 415 15.52 0.29 24.34
CA LYS A 415 15.47 -0.34 23.01
C LYS A 415 16.62 -1.35 22.90
N PRO A 416 16.39 -2.63 22.58
CA PRO A 416 17.44 -3.48 22.04
C PRO A 416 17.56 -3.20 20.52
N PHE A 417 18.80 -3.18 20.04
CA PHE A 417 19.24 -3.04 18.63
C PHE A 417 19.35 -1.62 18.04
N SER A 418 20.29 -0.84 18.56
CA SER A 418 21.18 0.00 17.74
C SER A 418 22.53 0.13 18.45
N ILE A 419 23.63 -0.10 17.74
CA ILE A 419 25.00 -0.31 18.27
C ILE A 419 25.65 0.96 18.86
N ILE A 420 24.94 2.07 19.06
CA ILE A 420 25.51 3.25 19.74
C ILE A 420 24.47 3.89 20.65
N CYS A 421 24.49 3.54 21.94
CA CYS A 421 23.84 4.31 23.00
C CYS A 421 24.89 4.71 24.03
N ARG A 422 25.38 5.96 23.94
CA ARG A 422 26.00 6.64 25.09
C ARG A 422 24.89 7.06 26.04
N TYR A 423 24.96 6.59 27.29
CA TYR A 423 24.11 7.03 28.38
C TYR A 423 24.27 8.53 28.61
N VAL A 424 23.16 9.27 28.58
CA VAL A 424 23.04 10.57 29.25
C VAL A 424 21.83 10.50 30.15
N ILE A 425 22.08 10.17 31.42
CA ILE A 425 21.11 10.40 32.49
C ILE A 425 21.21 11.90 32.79
N LYS A 426 20.17 12.66 32.42
CA LYS A 426 19.93 13.98 33.01
C LYS A 426 18.56 13.99 33.64
N SER A 427 18.58 13.76 34.96
CA SER A 427 17.56 14.22 35.89
C SER A 427 17.31 15.72 35.65
N ASN A 428 16.12 16.03 35.18
CA ASN A 428 15.45 17.31 35.36
C ASN A 428 14.00 17.13 34.96
N SER A 429 13.10 17.54 35.84
CA SER A 429 11.64 17.48 35.72
C SER A 429 11.11 18.29 34.52
N LYS A 430 11.29 17.77 33.31
CA LYS A 430 10.77 18.30 32.06
C LYS A 430 9.85 17.25 31.45
N LYS A 431 8.55 17.55 31.40
CA LYS A 431 7.54 16.75 30.68
C LYS A 431 8.10 16.38 29.30
N HIS A 432 8.30 15.09 29.05
CA HIS A 432 8.90 14.59 27.80
C HIS A 432 7.84 14.52 26.71
N LEU A 433 8.14 15.10 25.53
CA LEU A 433 7.27 14.97 24.35
C LEU A 433 7.35 13.52 23.84
N ILE A 434 6.28 12.76 23.98
CA ILE A 434 6.19 11.34 23.59
C ILE A 434 5.92 11.23 22.09
N LYS A 435 4.98 12.03 21.58
CA LYS A 435 4.51 11.98 20.19
C LYS A 435 4.02 13.35 19.76
N SER A 436 4.33 13.72 18.52
CA SER A 436 3.74 14.87 17.85
C SER A 436 3.18 14.42 16.50
N VAL A 437 1.92 14.71 16.24
CA VAL A 437 1.24 14.41 14.97
C VAL A 437 0.75 15.70 14.36
N LYS A 438 0.97 15.86 13.06
CA LYS A 438 0.50 16.97 12.24
C LYS A 438 -0.34 16.43 11.10
N GLN A 439 -1.47 17.05 10.82
CA GLN A 439 -2.22 16.80 9.60
C GLN A 439 -2.88 18.08 9.09
N HIS A 440 -3.09 18.13 7.78
CA HIS A 440 -3.91 19.16 7.16
C HIS A 440 -5.38 18.83 7.37
N PHE A 441 -6.22 19.85 7.55
CA PHE A 441 -7.67 19.67 7.62
C PHE A 441 -8.37 20.85 6.94
N SER A 442 -9.66 20.64 6.64
CA SER A 442 -10.53 21.69 6.14
C SER A 442 -11.95 21.51 6.67
N THR A 443 -12.67 22.62 6.85
CA THR A 443 -14.08 22.60 7.28
C THR A 443 -15.04 22.88 6.13
N ASP A 444 -14.54 23.41 5.01
CA ASP A 444 -15.28 23.65 3.77
C ASP A 444 -15.16 22.49 2.77
N GLY A 445 -14.44 21.44 3.16
CA GLY A 445 -14.19 20.27 2.35
C GLY A 445 -12.98 20.36 1.43
N THR A 446 -12.22 21.47 1.40
CA THR A 446 -11.02 21.59 0.57
C THR A 446 -10.09 20.39 0.76
N ILE A 447 -9.79 19.69 -0.33
CA ILE A 447 -8.99 18.46 -0.33
C ILE A 447 -7.53 18.80 -0.66
N GLU A 448 -6.60 18.30 0.15
CA GLU A 448 -5.18 18.30 -0.19
C GLU A 448 -4.85 17.11 -1.10
N SER A 449 -4.07 17.33 -2.17
CA SER A 449 -3.69 16.27 -3.10
C SER A 449 -2.60 15.36 -2.53
N PHE A 450 -2.61 14.08 -2.89
CA PHE A 450 -1.51 13.19 -2.56
C PHE A 450 -0.19 13.59 -3.24
N GLY A 451 0.91 13.26 -2.55
CA GLY A 451 2.26 13.46 -3.08
C GLY A 451 2.52 12.62 -4.33
N PHE A 452 3.60 12.96 -5.03
CA PHE A 452 4.02 12.31 -6.28
C PHE A 452 4.15 10.79 -6.12
N ILE A 453 4.85 10.34 -5.07
CA ILE A 453 5.24 8.93 -4.91
C ILE A 453 4.02 8.06 -4.64
N GLN A 454 3.10 8.54 -3.79
CA GLN A 454 1.85 7.85 -3.49
C GLN A 454 1.04 7.59 -4.75
N ARG A 455 0.82 8.65 -5.55
CA ARG A 455 0.06 8.55 -6.80
C ARG A 455 0.77 7.67 -7.82
N PHE A 456 2.10 7.77 -7.90
CA PHE A 456 2.88 6.92 -8.79
C PHE A 456 2.67 5.44 -8.47
N MET A 457 2.76 5.04 -7.20
CA MET A 457 2.61 3.65 -6.76
C MET A 457 1.21 3.07 -7.00
N ILE A 458 0.16 3.87 -6.83
CA ILE A 458 -1.24 3.42 -6.95
C ILE A 458 -1.75 3.48 -8.39
N TYR A 459 -1.45 4.54 -9.15
CA TYR A 459 -2.03 4.73 -10.49
C TYR A 459 -1.36 3.90 -11.57
N ASN A 460 -0.11 3.50 -11.35
CA ASN A 460 0.69 2.91 -12.41
C ASN A 460 0.71 1.39 -12.30
N HIS A 461 -0.01 0.74 -13.21
CA HIS A 461 0.04 -0.70 -13.35
C HIS A 461 1.47 -1.18 -13.66
N ILE A 462 1.99 -2.10 -12.86
CA ILE A 462 3.40 -2.49 -12.85
C ILE A 462 3.83 -3.05 -14.21
N ILE A 463 3.06 -3.97 -14.80
CA ILE A 463 3.33 -4.49 -16.14
C ILE A 463 3.29 -3.36 -17.18
N GLY A 464 2.31 -2.46 -17.09
CA GLY A 464 2.16 -1.36 -18.03
C GLY A 464 3.38 -0.44 -18.03
N GLN A 465 3.95 -0.20 -16.85
CA GLN A 465 5.18 0.60 -16.73
C GLN A 465 6.42 -0.13 -17.22
N SER A 466 6.56 -1.41 -16.90
CA SER A 466 7.66 -2.21 -17.41
C SER A 466 7.66 -2.24 -18.94
N VAL A 467 6.49 -2.40 -19.57
CA VAL A 467 6.34 -2.34 -21.04
C VAL A 467 6.71 -0.97 -21.58
N LYS A 468 6.18 0.12 -21.00
CA LYS A 468 6.50 1.48 -21.45
C LYS A 468 8.01 1.78 -21.33
N LEU A 469 8.64 1.38 -20.24
CA LEU A 469 10.08 1.55 -20.00
C LEU A 469 10.91 0.73 -20.99
N LEU A 470 10.51 -0.51 -21.27
CA LEU A 470 11.17 -1.34 -22.27
C LEU A 470 11.06 -0.74 -23.66
N LEU A 471 9.87 -0.29 -24.07
CA LEU A 471 9.67 0.38 -25.36
C LEU A 471 10.50 1.68 -25.46
N ALA A 472 10.60 2.44 -24.36
CA ALA A 472 11.48 3.60 -24.24
C ALA A 472 12.93 3.25 -24.57
N PHE A 473 13.40 2.18 -23.94
CA PHE A 473 14.77 1.72 -24.04
C PHE A 473 15.09 1.22 -25.45
N ILE A 474 14.21 0.42 -26.04
CA ILE A 474 14.34 -0.06 -27.43
C ILE A 474 14.37 1.12 -28.39
N PHE A 475 13.44 2.06 -28.26
CA PHE A 475 13.38 3.24 -29.12
C PHE A 475 14.65 4.09 -29.01
N PHE A 476 15.16 4.28 -27.79
CA PHE A 476 16.42 4.97 -27.54
C PHE A 476 17.60 4.26 -28.22
N ILE A 477 17.71 2.93 -28.10
CA ILE A 477 18.75 2.13 -28.77
C ILE A 477 18.66 2.28 -30.29
N LEU A 478 17.47 2.16 -30.87
CA LEU A 478 17.27 2.25 -32.32
C LEU A 478 17.69 3.62 -32.86
N ILE A 479 17.28 4.71 -32.19
CA ILE A 479 17.70 6.07 -32.57
C ILE A 479 19.22 6.21 -32.43
N ALA A 480 19.80 5.69 -31.35
CA ALA A 480 21.24 5.77 -31.14
C ALA A 480 22.02 5.00 -32.22
N ILE A 481 21.56 3.81 -32.62
CA ILE A 481 22.14 3.04 -33.72
C ILE A 481 22.06 3.82 -35.03
N ILE A 482 20.88 4.36 -35.37
CA ILE A 482 20.67 5.14 -36.60
C ILE A 482 21.61 6.35 -36.61
N TYR A 483 21.67 7.09 -35.50
CA TYR A 483 22.53 8.26 -35.35
C TYR A 483 24.02 7.89 -35.54
N TYR A 484 24.52 6.87 -34.84
CA TYR A 484 25.95 6.51 -34.91
C TYR A 484 26.35 5.79 -36.19
N ARG A 485 25.40 5.20 -36.94
CA ARG A 485 25.68 4.63 -38.27
C ARG A 485 25.67 5.68 -39.38
N TYR A 486 24.68 6.57 -39.38
CA TYR A 486 24.38 7.42 -40.54
C TYR A 486 24.71 8.90 -40.33
N ALA A 487 24.67 9.42 -39.10
CA ALA A 487 24.94 10.82 -38.81
C ALA A 487 26.38 11.06 -38.31
N ALA A 488 26.84 10.27 -37.33
CA ALA A 488 28.20 10.37 -36.78
C ALA A 488 29.16 9.34 -37.41
N VAL A 489 29.47 9.55 -38.70
CA VAL A 489 30.17 8.57 -39.55
C VAL A 489 31.68 8.54 -39.29
N SER A 490 32.29 9.66 -38.88
CA SER A 490 33.71 9.76 -38.54
C SER A 490 33.93 9.79 -37.03
N GLU A 491 35.07 9.29 -36.56
CA GLU A 491 35.50 9.42 -35.15
C GLU A 491 35.66 10.90 -34.72
N ARG A 492 35.83 11.82 -35.69
CA ARG A 492 35.86 13.28 -35.50
C ARG A 492 34.46 13.89 -35.26
N ASP A 493 33.41 13.16 -35.59
CA ASP A 493 32.01 13.59 -35.49
C ASP A 493 31.42 13.34 -34.10
N ILE A 494 32.16 12.65 -33.25
CA ILE A 494 31.78 12.32 -31.88
C ILE A 494 32.44 13.34 -30.95
N THR A 495 31.66 14.14 -30.22
CA THR A 495 32.20 14.94 -29.12
C THR A 495 32.57 14.02 -27.95
N ILE A 496 33.77 13.44 -28.04
CA ILE A 496 34.33 12.61 -26.99
C ILE A 496 35.02 13.52 -25.97
N THR A 497 34.31 13.89 -24.90
CA THR A 497 34.98 14.50 -23.74
C THR A 497 35.88 13.46 -23.06
N LYS A 498 36.98 13.88 -22.41
CA LYS A 498 37.87 12.94 -21.69
C LYS A 498 37.11 12.03 -20.71
N ASN A 499 36.01 12.53 -20.13
CA ASN A 499 35.22 11.83 -19.11
C ASN A 499 34.21 10.83 -19.68
N THR A 500 33.79 10.95 -20.95
CA THR A 500 32.78 10.06 -21.56
C THR A 500 33.38 9.04 -22.54
N LYS A 501 34.68 9.18 -22.84
CA LYS A 501 35.45 8.37 -23.80
C LYS A 501 35.39 6.87 -23.53
N PHE A 502 35.27 6.46 -22.27
CA PHE A 502 35.14 5.06 -21.85
C PHE A 502 33.85 4.41 -22.35
N PHE A 503 32.75 5.15 -22.43
CA PHE A 503 31.44 4.61 -22.83
C PHE A 503 31.09 4.94 -24.29
N THR A 504 31.41 6.14 -24.76
CA THR A 504 30.94 6.62 -26.07
C THR A 504 31.66 5.96 -27.25
N ARG A 505 32.96 5.67 -27.13
CA ARG A 505 33.74 5.07 -28.23
C ARG A 505 33.39 3.57 -28.42
N PRO A 506 33.35 2.73 -27.36
CA PRO A 506 32.90 1.35 -27.52
C PRO A 506 31.46 1.25 -28.03
N PHE A 507 30.55 2.08 -27.54
CA PHE A 507 29.17 2.09 -28.00
C PHE A 507 29.04 2.52 -29.48
N TRP A 508 29.81 3.52 -29.93
CA TRP A 508 29.87 3.88 -31.35
C TRP A 508 30.43 2.74 -32.23
N LEU A 509 31.53 2.10 -31.81
CA LEU A 509 32.11 0.95 -32.52
C LEU A 509 31.10 -0.21 -32.60
N PHE A 510 30.43 -0.50 -31.48
CA PHE A 510 29.34 -1.47 -31.41
C PHE A 510 28.25 -1.14 -32.42
N CYS A 511 27.72 0.09 -32.40
CA CYS A 511 26.66 0.53 -33.31
C CYS A 511 27.04 0.34 -34.78
N ARG A 512 28.32 0.34 -35.17
CA ARG A 512 28.79 0.13 -36.56
C ARG A 512 29.13 -1.32 -36.90
N SER A 513 29.39 -2.16 -35.90
CA SER A 513 29.71 -3.59 -36.11
C SER A 513 28.56 -4.35 -36.78
N HIS A 514 28.85 -5.39 -37.55
CA HIS A 514 27.80 -6.26 -38.10
C HIS A 514 27.01 -7.00 -37.01
N THR A 515 27.56 -7.09 -35.78
CA THR A 515 26.93 -7.71 -34.61
C THR A 515 25.56 -7.11 -34.27
N VAL A 516 25.35 -5.82 -34.54
CA VAL A 516 24.06 -5.14 -34.29
C VAL A 516 22.90 -5.79 -35.05
N TYR A 517 23.15 -6.33 -36.24
CA TYR A 517 22.13 -7.02 -37.04
C TYR A 517 21.65 -8.32 -36.41
N PHE A 518 22.41 -8.92 -35.48
CA PHE A 518 22.00 -10.09 -34.71
C PHE A 518 21.24 -9.71 -33.43
N ILE A 519 21.50 -8.52 -32.90
CA ILE A 519 20.89 -8.04 -31.64
C ILE A 519 19.44 -7.63 -31.86
N VAL A 520 19.10 -6.99 -32.98
CA VAL A 520 17.72 -6.60 -33.26
C VAL A 520 16.78 -7.83 -33.35
N PRO A 521 17.09 -8.89 -34.12
CA PRO A 521 16.33 -10.14 -34.09
C PRO A 521 16.30 -10.80 -32.72
N HIS A 522 17.38 -10.71 -31.94
CA HIS A 522 17.42 -11.27 -30.59
C HIS A 522 16.45 -10.55 -29.64
N ILE A 523 16.38 -9.22 -29.68
CA ILE A 523 15.40 -8.42 -28.93
C ILE A 523 13.97 -8.78 -29.37
N LEU A 524 13.74 -8.93 -30.67
CA LEU A 524 12.43 -9.35 -31.20
C LEU A 524 12.05 -10.77 -30.75
N TYR A 525 13.01 -11.69 -30.69
CA TYR A 525 12.79 -13.03 -30.16
C TYR A 525 12.40 -12.99 -28.69
N PHE A 526 13.06 -12.19 -27.84
CA PHE A 526 12.67 -12.06 -26.43
C PHE A 526 11.25 -11.52 -26.22
N TYR A 527 10.71 -10.79 -27.20
CA TYR A 527 9.34 -10.29 -27.15
C TYR A 527 8.29 -11.36 -27.51
N ILE A 528 8.60 -12.25 -28.44
CA ILE A 528 7.62 -13.19 -29.04
C ILE A 528 7.84 -14.63 -28.56
N GLY A 529 9.09 -15.03 -28.42
CA GLY A 529 9.51 -16.39 -28.10
C GLY A 529 9.68 -16.66 -26.61
N PRO A 530 9.74 -17.94 -26.22
CA PRO A 530 10.04 -18.30 -24.86
C PRO A 530 11.54 -18.21 -24.59
N TRP A 531 11.92 -17.46 -23.56
CA TRP A 531 13.30 -17.39 -23.05
C TRP A 531 13.75 -18.58 -22.20
N ALA A 532 12.83 -19.39 -21.65
CA ALA A 532 13.15 -20.50 -20.75
C ALA A 532 12.02 -21.53 -20.68
N TYR A 533 12.38 -22.78 -20.38
CA TYR A 533 11.48 -23.87 -20.02
C TYR A 533 11.90 -24.43 -18.66
N VAL A 534 11.10 -24.17 -17.63
CA VAL A 534 11.45 -24.47 -16.24
C VAL A 534 10.25 -25.01 -15.47
N GLU A 535 10.52 -25.68 -14.36
CA GLU A 535 9.47 -26.07 -13.42
C GLU A 535 8.87 -24.82 -12.75
N VAL A 536 7.54 -24.68 -12.82
CA VAL A 536 6.83 -23.47 -12.37
C VAL A 536 5.91 -23.72 -11.18
N TYR A 537 5.44 -24.95 -10.98
CA TYR A 537 4.79 -25.44 -9.74
C TYR A 537 4.66 -26.98 -9.79
N GLN A 538 4.68 -27.67 -8.65
CA GLN A 538 4.36 -29.10 -8.45
C GLN A 538 4.81 -30.03 -9.61
N ASP A 539 6.10 -29.98 -9.96
CA ASP A 539 6.69 -30.79 -11.05
C ASP A 539 6.11 -30.52 -12.46
N LYS A 540 5.36 -29.42 -12.63
CA LYS A 540 4.87 -28.91 -13.91
C LYS A 540 5.85 -27.92 -14.50
N TYR A 541 6.20 -28.15 -15.76
CA TYR A 541 7.11 -27.30 -16.51
C TYR A 541 6.34 -26.39 -17.46
N GLY A 542 6.74 -25.12 -17.48
CA GLY A 542 6.11 -24.07 -18.27
C GLY A 542 7.12 -23.35 -19.16
N PHE A 543 6.63 -22.82 -20.27
CA PHE A 543 7.37 -21.89 -21.09
C PHE A 543 7.22 -20.50 -20.51
N ILE A 544 8.33 -19.87 -20.18
CA ILE A 544 8.33 -18.51 -19.70
C ILE A 544 8.41 -17.60 -20.94
N PHE A 545 7.68 -16.49 -20.94
CA PHE A 545 7.68 -15.44 -21.95
C PHE A 545 7.86 -14.10 -21.25
N MET A 546 8.25 -13.05 -21.98
CA MET A 546 8.27 -11.68 -21.44
C MET A 546 6.93 -11.29 -20.79
N TYR A 547 5.81 -11.72 -21.39
CA TYR A 547 4.46 -11.36 -20.95
C TYR A 547 3.78 -12.36 -20.01
N GLY A 548 4.48 -13.41 -19.56
CA GLY A 548 3.92 -14.36 -18.60
C GLY A 548 4.50 -15.77 -18.68
N VAL A 549 3.86 -16.69 -17.98
CA VAL A 549 4.20 -18.11 -17.91
C VAL A 549 3.10 -18.91 -18.58
N TYR A 550 3.42 -19.69 -19.60
CA TYR A 550 2.50 -20.63 -20.23
C TYR A 550 2.70 -22.03 -19.66
N VAL A 551 1.69 -22.54 -18.97
CA VAL A 551 1.69 -23.85 -18.30
C VAL A 551 0.27 -24.40 -18.26
N ASP A 552 0.12 -25.73 -18.39
CA ASP A 552 -1.18 -26.42 -18.38
C ASP A 552 -2.25 -25.76 -19.27
N LYS A 553 -1.83 -25.36 -20.49
CA LYS A 553 -2.67 -24.68 -21.51
C LYS A 553 -3.22 -23.30 -21.10
N LYS A 554 -2.68 -22.69 -20.05
CA LYS A 554 -3.02 -21.34 -19.60
C LYS A 554 -1.78 -20.44 -19.66
N LEU A 555 -1.96 -19.22 -20.17
CA LEU A 555 -0.98 -18.15 -20.01
C LEU A 555 -1.33 -17.35 -18.75
N ILE A 556 -0.39 -17.29 -17.82
CA ILE A 556 -0.50 -16.54 -16.57
C ILE A 556 0.42 -15.33 -16.70
N SER A 557 -0.14 -14.12 -16.76
CA SER A 557 0.72 -12.93 -16.90
C SER A 557 1.47 -12.68 -15.60
N THR A 558 2.72 -12.22 -15.68
CA THR A 558 3.50 -11.90 -14.48
C THR A 558 4.27 -10.60 -14.72
N ALA A 559 4.49 -9.80 -13.69
CA ALA A 559 5.28 -8.57 -13.82
C ALA A 559 6.78 -8.85 -13.90
N ILE A 560 7.26 -9.86 -13.19
CA ILE A 560 8.69 -10.16 -13.07
C ILE A 560 9.33 -10.51 -14.42
N THR A 561 8.58 -11.18 -15.31
CA THR A 561 9.05 -11.61 -16.62
C THR A 561 9.39 -10.41 -17.51
N PHE A 562 8.67 -9.30 -17.35
CA PHE A 562 8.99 -8.04 -18.03
C PHE A 562 10.27 -7.39 -17.50
N GLY A 563 10.47 -7.40 -16.18
CA GLY A 563 11.68 -6.83 -15.57
C GLY A 563 12.93 -7.62 -15.96
N LEU A 564 12.87 -8.94 -15.81
CA LEU A 564 13.96 -9.84 -16.15
C LEU A 564 14.26 -9.84 -17.66
N SER A 565 13.26 -9.77 -18.54
CA SER A 565 13.51 -9.62 -19.98
C SER A 565 14.17 -8.29 -20.31
N THR A 566 13.80 -7.20 -19.63
CA THR A 566 14.48 -5.91 -19.76
C THR A 566 15.96 -6.02 -19.37
N VAL A 567 16.27 -6.67 -18.24
CA VAL A 567 17.67 -6.91 -17.81
C VAL A 567 18.43 -7.81 -18.78
N HIS A 568 17.80 -8.81 -19.37
CA HIS A 568 18.43 -9.67 -20.37
C HIS A 568 18.71 -8.97 -21.71
N VAL A 569 17.90 -7.96 -22.06
CA VAL A 569 18.07 -7.15 -23.28
C VAL A 569 19.13 -6.06 -23.10
N ILE A 570 19.29 -5.51 -21.89
CA ILE A 570 20.33 -4.53 -21.51
C ILE A 570 21.68 -5.24 -21.41
#